data_AF-A0A1C4P805-F1
#
_entry.id   AF-A0A1C4P805-F1
#
_cell.length_a   1.000
_cell.length_b   1.000
_cell.length_c   1.000
_cell.angle_alpha   90.00
_cell.angle_beta   90.00
_cell.angle_gamma   90.00
#
_symmetry.space_group_name_H-M   'P 1'
#
loop_
_entity.id
_entity.type
_entity.pdbx_description
1 polymer ?
#
loop_
_entity_poly.entity_id
_entity_poly.type
_entity_poly.pdbx_seq_one_letter_code
_entity_poly.pdbx_strand_id
1 'polypeptide(L)'
;MRRSRTRTRLACAVALALGAAFLGPGVPSAAAADPYQVLVFSKTAGFRHDSIPAGIAALQQLGADNDFTVTATEDATAFTPANLADYEAVVFLSTTGDVLNDTQQSALKGYVDGGGGFVGVHAAADTEYDWPEYEDLVGAWFQSHPAIQEARLTTEDHVHPATAHLDDTWTRTDEWYNYRSNPRDSVHVLQSLDESSYSGGEMGGDHPITWCHEQQRGRSFYTGLGHTTESFADPDVRQLLLGGVQYAAGAVEADCTAGDPGPDPGGDSAEAEAYTSSSGVQSAAHGSASGGATLGYIDDGDWAGYSSLDTAGSTAFTATVSSAGAGGTIEIRSGSATGPLLGSVDVAPTGGWETFTEVTTTLTAGTGPLFLRFTGGAGALFDVDRFTLTRAPATDDEGSSNVHLFYYPWYGTPEGPAGSWRHWQQGGHTPPDAIGADLYPKLGPYDSGDIAGAVDTSFNEWHEGSSIEPASSTPPPGHGYETFEGAYGKTGEAAETAYLDRTAYWADRFEQQLRQRR
;
A
#
# COMPACT_ATOMS: atom_id res chain seq x y z
N MET A 1 46.75 60.53 51.66
CA MET A 1 46.66 60.15 53.09
C MET A 1 45.22 59.75 53.41
N ARG A 2 45.00 58.66 54.18
CA ARG A 2 43.84 58.34 55.08
C ARG A 2 42.38 58.54 54.54
N ARG A 3 41.34 57.77 54.88
CA ARG A 3 41.05 56.54 55.67
C ARG A 3 39.62 56.12 55.22
N SER A 4 39.29 54.85 54.94
CA SER A 4 39.01 53.73 55.85
C SER A 4 37.72 53.83 56.72
N ARG A 5 36.81 52.85 56.48
CA ARG A 5 35.74 52.27 57.35
C ARG A 5 34.42 53.09 57.50
N THR A 6 33.22 52.51 57.69
CA THR A 6 32.81 51.08 57.92
C THR A 6 31.36 50.74 57.48
N ARG A 7 31.13 49.46 57.10
CA ARG A 7 29.95 48.56 57.30
C ARG A 7 28.60 49.12 57.84
N THR A 8 27.49 48.60 57.28
CA THR A 8 26.51 47.72 57.98
C THR A 8 25.77 46.85 56.95
N ARG A 9 25.33 45.64 57.35
CA ARG A 9 24.64 44.65 56.49
C ARG A 9 23.12 44.80 56.61
N LEU A 10 22.39 44.54 55.52
CA LEU A 10 21.09 43.86 55.60
C LEU A 10 20.94 42.96 54.37
N ALA A 11 20.38 41.77 54.55
CA ALA A 11 20.24 40.77 53.49
C ALA A 11 18.81 40.74 52.97
N CYS A 12 18.65 40.79 51.65
CA CYS A 12 17.45 40.33 50.96
C CYS A 12 17.88 39.28 49.94
N ALA A 13 17.56 38.02 50.22
CA ALA A 13 17.65 36.97 49.24
C ALA A 13 16.44 37.07 48.31
N VAL A 14 16.69 37.25 47.01
CA VAL A 14 15.71 36.99 45.96
C VAL A 14 16.31 35.87 45.12
N ALA A 15 15.56 34.77 44.99
CA ALA A 15 16.06 33.55 44.37
C ALA A 15 16.28 33.76 42.86
N LEU A 16 17.47 33.43 42.36
CA LEU A 16 17.61 33.13 40.93
C LEU A 16 16.96 31.77 40.67
N ALA A 17 15.82 31.77 40.01
CA ALA A 17 15.33 30.58 39.32
C ALA A 17 16.24 30.34 38.11
N LEU A 18 17.12 29.34 38.21
CA LEU A 18 17.86 28.80 37.07
C LEU A 18 16.86 28.10 36.15
N GLY A 19 16.41 28.81 35.11
CA GLY A 19 15.74 28.21 33.97
C GLY A 19 16.75 27.34 33.21
N ALA A 20 16.85 26.07 33.59
CA ALA A 20 17.56 25.08 32.79
C ALA A 20 16.80 24.93 31.46
N ALA A 21 17.35 25.52 30.39
CA ALA A 21 16.88 25.24 29.04
C ALA A 21 17.14 23.75 28.77
N PHE A 22 16.09 22.95 28.78
CA PHE A 22 16.14 21.60 28.24
C PHE A 22 16.40 21.71 26.73
N LEU A 23 17.67 21.64 26.35
CA LEU A 23 18.07 21.21 25.02
C LEU A 23 17.60 19.76 24.90
N GLY A 24 16.38 19.57 24.40
CA GLY A 24 15.95 18.26 23.92
C GLY A 24 16.94 17.78 22.85
N PRO A 25 17.10 16.46 22.66
CA PRO A 25 17.82 15.96 21.50
C PRO A 25 17.15 16.57 20.27
N GLY A 26 17.91 17.34 19.49
CA GLY A 26 17.40 17.86 18.23
C GLY A 26 16.98 16.68 17.37
N VAL A 27 15.75 16.72 16.86
CA VAL A 27 15.35 15.82 15.77
C VAL A 27 16.43 15.99 14.70
N PRO A 28 17.12 14.92 14.27
CA PRO A 28 18.06 15.04 13.18
C PRO A 28 17.28 15.55 11.98
N SER A 29 17.66 16.73 11.47
CA SER A 29 17.28 17.09 10.11
C SER A 29 17.78 15.95 9.24
N ALA A 30 16.91 15.36 8.43
CA ALA A 30 17.37 14.58 7.30
C ALA A 30 18.40 15.45 6.56
N ALA A 31 19.58 14.89 6.30
CA ALA A 31 20.49 15.53 5.38
C ALA A 31 19.79 15.49 4.01
N ALA A 32 19.77 16.62 3.30
CA ALA A 32 19.41 16.59 1.90
C ALA A 32 20.39 15.62 1.20
N ALA A 33 19.87 14.75 0.32
CA ALA A 33 20.72 13.89 -0.48
C ALA A 33 21.67 14.74 -1.32
N ASP A 34 22.90 14.27 -1.53
CA ASP A 34 23.79 14.93 -2.48
C ASP A 34 23.20 14.79 -3.89
N PRO A 35 23.12 15.87 -4.71
CA PRO A 35 22.46 15.79 -6.00
C PRO A 35 23.12 14.78 -6.95
N TYR A 36 22.29 13.92 -7.55
CA TYR A 36 22.73 12.78 -8.35
C TYR A 36 22.31 12.89 -9.82
N GLN A 37 22.79 11.96 -10.65
CA GLN A 37 22.72 12.04 -12.11
C GLN A 37 21.96 10.83 -12.68
N VAL A 38 21.05 11.09 -13.61
CA VAL A 38 20.22 10.06 -14.27
C VAL A 38 20.38 10.13 -15.79
N LEU A 39 20.70 9.00 -16.42
CA LEU A 39 20.79 8.88 -17.88
C LEU A 39 19.47 8.33 -18.43
N VAL A 40 18.73 9.12 -19.22
CA VAL A 40 17.52 8.66 -19.91
C VAL A 40 17.87 8.25 -21.33
N PHE A 41 17.79 6.96 -21.62
CA PHE A 41 18.00 6.37 -22.94
C PHE A 41 16.66 6.01 -23.59
N SER A 42 16.46 6.45 -24.84
CA SER A 42 15.18 6.26 -25.55
C SER A 42 15.36 5.88 -27.03
N LYS A 43 16.48 5.22 -27.36
CA LYS A 43 16.72 4.71 -28.71
C LYS A 43 15.73 3.59 -29.04
N THR A 44 15.19 3.61 -30.25
CA THR A 44 14.29 2.58 -30.78
C THR A 44 14.82 2.02 -32.10
N ALA A 45 14.93 0.70 -32.19
CA ALA A 45 15.13 -0.07 -33.41
C ALA A 45 13.85 -0.76 -33.90
N GLY A 46 12.81 -0.83 -33.06
CA GLY A 46 11.46 -1.31 -33.37
C GLY A 46 10.43 -0.18 -33.49
N PHE A 47 9.27 -0.36 -32.85
CA PHE A 47 8.21 0.66 -32.80
C PHE A 47 8.66 1.92 -32.02
N ARG A 48 8.14 3.09 -32.39
CA ARG A 48 8.49 4.37 -31.78
C ARG A 48 7.26 4.98 -31.12
N HIS A 49 7.28 5.08 -29.80
CA HIS A 49 6.19 5.63 -28.99
C HIS A 49 6.18 7.16 -29.06
N ASP A 50 5.01 7.75 -29.34
CA ASP A 50 4.81 9.20 -29.38
C ASP A 50 4.95 9.86 -27.99
N SER A 51 4.85 9.08 -26.91
CA SER A 51 4.97 9.55 -25.52
C SER A 51 6.40 9.84 -25.05
N ILE A 52 7.44 9.36 -25.76
CA ILE A 52 8.84 9.50 -25.36
C ILE A 52 9.26 10.95 -25.06
N PRO A 53 8.92 11.97 -25.89
CA PRO A 53 9.23 13.37 -25.57
C PRO A 53 8.55 13.87 -24.28
N ALA A 54 7.35 13.38 -23.96
CA ALA A 54 6.65 13.72 -22.74
C ALA A 54 7.29 13.03 -21.51
N GLY A 55 7.72 11.77 -21.66
CA GLY A 55 8.47 11.06 -20.61
C GLY A 55 9.82 11.69 -20.29
N ILE A 56 10.57 12.12 -21.31
CA ILE A 56 11.82 12.88 -21.11
C ILE A 56 11.54 14.17 -20.33
N ALA A 57 10.52 14.93 -20.73
CA ALA A 57 10.16 16.18 -20.05
C ALA A 57 9.66 15.94 -18.61
N ALA A 58 8.93 14.86 -18.37
CA ALA A 58 8.47 14.48 -17.04
C ALA A 58 9.63 14.12 -16.11
N LEU A 59 10.55 13.26 -16.55
CA LEU A 59 11.74 12.88 -15.79
C LEU A 59 12.67 14.07 -15.53
N GLN A 60 12.85 14.97 -16.50
CA GLN A 60 13.61 16.22 -16.33
C GLN A 60 12.98 17.14 -15.27
N GLN A 61 11.65 17.26 -15.25
CA GLN A 61 10.93 18.04 -14.24
C GLN A 61 11.02 17.38 -12.86
N LEU A 62 10.81 16.07 -12.77
CA LEU A 62 10.96 15.31 -11.52
C LEU A 62 12.36 15.48 -10.92
N GLY A 63 13.41 15.44 -11.74
CA GLY A 63 14.78 15.70 -11.29
C GLY A 63 14.99 17.11 -10.77
N ALA A 64 14.51 18.12 -11.49
CA ALA A 64 14.58 19.51 -11.07
C ALA A 64 13.84 19.79 -9.74
N ASP A 65 12.82 18.99 -9.43
CA ASP A 65 12.02 19.09 -8.20
C ASP A 65 12.54 18.21 -7.04
N ASN A 66 13.43 17.23 -7.30
CA ASN A 66 13.85 16.18 -6.34
C ASN A 66 15.37 15.90 -6.34
N ASP A 67 16.19 16.94 -6.51
CA ASP A 67 17.65 16.90 -6.36
C ASP A 67 18.39 15.89 -7.30
N PHE A 68 17.93 15.69 -8.54
CA PHE A 68 18.71 14.97 -9.56
C PHE A 68 18.69 15.60 -10.96
N THR A 69 19.75 15.39 -11.75
CA THR A 69 19.82 15.91 -13.13
C THR A 69 19.61 14.81 -14.16
N VAL A 70 18.76 15.06 -15.15
CA VAL A 70 18.52 14.12 -16.27
C VAL A 70 19.31 14.52 -17.52
N THR A 71 20.19 13.63 -17.97
CA THR A 71 20.77 13.66 -19.32
C THR A 71 19.98 12.71 -20.23
N ALA A 72 19.29 13.23 -21.24
CA ALA A 72 18.55 12.40 -22.20
C ALA A 72 19.37 12.15 -23.49
N THR A 73 19.36 10.93 -24.00
CA THR A 73 20.06 10.54 -25.23
C THR A 73 19.39 9.38 -25.98
N GLU A 74 19.65 9.31 -27.29
CA GLU A 74 19.35 8.15 -28.14
C GLU A 74 20.65 7.55 -28.73
N ASP A 75 21.82 8.10 -28.36
CA ASP A 75 23.13 7.66 -28.81
C ASP A 75 23.67 6.55 -27.90
N ALA A 76 23.63 5.32 -28.41
CA ALA A 76 24.15 4.14 -27.71
C ALA A 76 25.66 4.22 -27.42
N THR A 77 26.43 5.13 -28.04
CA THR A 77 27.85 5.32 -27.69
C THR A 77 28.06 5.89 -26.28
N ALA A 78 26.99 6.35 -25.61
CA ALA A 78 27.00 6.66 -24.17
C ALA A 78 27.23 5.43 -23.28
N PHE A 79 26.95 4.21 -23.75
CA PHE A 79 27.13 2.98 -22.98
C PHE A 79 28.60 2.53 -22.99
N THR A 80 29.39 3.20 -22.17
CA THR A 80 30.77 2.82 -21.83
C THR A 80 30.95 2.83 -20.32
N PRO A 81 31.80 1.98 -19.73
CA PRO A 81 32.00 1.94 -18.28
C PRO A 81 32.45 3.28 -17.68
N ALA A 82 33.17 4.10 -18.45
CA ALA A 82 33.62 5.42 -18.01
C ALA A 82 32.48 6.46 -17.95
N ASN A 83 31.56 6.44 -18.93
CA ASN A 83 30.42 7.37 -18.94
C ASN A 83 29.30 6.92 -18.01
N LEU A 84 29.04 5.61 -17.89
CA LEU A 84 28.01 5.10 -16.98
C LEU A 84 28.37 5.30 -15.49
N ALA A 85 29.66 5.41 -15.16
CA ALA A 85 30.12 5.70 -13.80
C ALA A 85 29.79 7.12 -13.30
N ASP A 86 29.33 8.03 -14.18
CA ASP A 86 28.87 9.38 -13.84
C ASP A 86 27.34 9.43 -13.54
N TYR A 87 26.65 8.28 -13.45
CA TYR A 87 25.19 8.20 -13.25
C TYR A 87 24.80 7.17 -12.18
N GLU A 88 23.93 7.55 -11.26
CA GLU A 88 23.37 6.67 -10.22
C GLU A 88 22.25 5.77 -10.77
N ALA A 89 21.52 6.20 -11.80
CA ALA A 89 20.53 5.38 -12.51
C ALA A 89 20.52 5.61 -14.03
N VAL A 90 20.21 4.54 -14.77
CA VAL A 90 19.94 4.55 -16.22
C VAL A 90 18.48 4.15 -16.47
N VAL A 91 17.73 5.03 -17.12
CA VAL A 91 16.32 4.80 -17.50
C VAL A 91 16.24 4.41 -18.97
N PHE A 92 15.63 3.26 -19.27
CA PHE A 92 15.23 2.85 -20.61
C PHE A 92 13.78 3.29 -20.81
N LEU A 93 13.59 4.44 -21.44
CA LEU A 93 12.29 5.06 -21.68
C LEU A 93 11.74 4.62 -23.04
N SER A 94 10.89 3.60 -23.03
CA SER A 94 10.21 3.05 -24.21
C SER A 94 11.15 2.77 -25.40
N THR A 95 12.33 2.22 -25.10
CA THR A 95 13.23 1.62 -26.10
C THR A 95 12.54 0.45 -26.80
N THR A 96 12.98 0.04 -27.98
CA THR A 96 12.44 -1.15 -28.68
C THR A 96 13.50 -1.80 -29.56
N GLY A 97 13.47 -3.12 -29.68
CA GLY A 97 14.38 -3.93 -30.50
C GLY A 97 15.82 -4.01 -29.98
N ASP A 98 16.74 -4.33 -30.89
CA ASP A 98 18.19 -4.40 -30.65
C ASP A 98 18.81 -2.99 -30.73
N VAL A 99 19.23 -2.45 -29.58
CA VAL A 99 19.65 -1.05 -29.40
C VAL A 99 21.09 -0.91 -28.90
N LEU A 100 21.68 -1.94 -28.31
CA LEU A 100 23.05 -2.02 -27.84
C LEU A 100 23.83 -3.17 -28.53
N ASN A 101 25.08 -2.94 -28.91
CA ASN A 101 25.98 -4.05 -29.31
C ASN A 101 26.65 -4.71 -28.09
N ASP A 102 27.30 -5.87 -28.30
CA ASP A 102 27.99 -6.69 -27.28
C ASP A 102 28.84 -5.87 -26.28
N THR A 103 29.52 -4.81 -26.75
CA THR A 103 30.37 -3.95 -25.91
C THR A 103 29.56 -3.03 -25.01
N GLN A 104 28.41 -2.56 -25.50
CA GLN A 104 27.48 -1.69 -24.80
C GLN A 104 26.60 -2.48 -23.83
N GLN A 105 26.15 -3.68 -24.22
CA GLN A 105 25.53 -4.68 -23.36
C GLN A 105 26.43 -5.02 -22.17
N SER A 106 27.71 -5.36 -22.44
CA SER A 106 28.73 -5.60 -21.42
C SER A 106 28.96 -4.40 -20.49
N ALA A 107 28.84 -3.17 -21.01
CA ALA A 107 28.98 -1.95 -20.22
C ALA A 107 27.78 -1.74 -19.28
N LEU A 108 26.54 -1.93 -19.77
CA LEU A 108 25.33 -1.87 -18.96
C LEU A 108 25.35 -2.93 -17.86
N LYS A 109 25.64 -4.20 -18.20
CA LYS A 109 25.73 -5.27 -17.22
C LYS A 109 26.79 -5.01 -16.16
N GLY A 110 28.01 -4.63 -16.56
CA GLY A 110 29.08 -4.31 -15.61
C GLY A 110 28.77 -3.10 -14.71
N TYR A 111 27.93 -2.18 -15.18
CA TYR A 111 27.43 -1.04 -14.41
C TYR A 111 26.39 -1.48 -13.36
N VAL A 112 25.36 -2.23 -13.75
CA VAL A 112 24.33 -2.72 -12.81
C VAL A 112 24.93 -3.72 -11.82
N ASP A 113 25.67 -4.73 -12.28
CA ASP A 113 26.37 -5.71 -11.42
C ASP A 113 27.33 -5.01 -10.42
N GLY A 114 27.82 -3.81 -10.79
CA GLY A 114 28.71 -2.97 -9.98
C GLY A 114 28.03 -2.16 -8.88
N GLY A 115 26.71 -1.95 -8.96
CA GLY A 115 25.92 -1.15 -8.02
C GLY A 115 24.98 -0.11 -8.63
N GLY A 116 25.02 0.09 -9.95
CA GLY A 116 24.20 1.07 -10.67
C GLY A 116 22.71 0.70 -10.73
N GLY A 117 21.87 1.72 -10.87
CA GLY A 117 20.42 1.57 -11.01
C GLY A 117 19.95 1.38 -12.45
N PHE A 118 18.96 0.52 -12.67
CA PHE A 118 18.22 0.40 -13.92
C PHE A 118 16.73 0.70 -13.70
N VAL A 119 16.12 1.41 -14.66
CA VAL A 119 14.68 1.70 -14.69
C VAL A 119 14.14 1.43 -16.08
N GLY A 120 13.30 0.40 -16.25
CA GLY A 120 12.58 0.16 -17.49
C GLY A 120 11.19 0.80 -17.47
N VAL A 121 10.81 1.49 -18.56
CA VAL A 121 9.48 2.10 -18.72
C VAL A 121 8.82 1.60 -20.00
N HIS A 122 7.60 1.07 -19.86
CA HIS A 122 6.73 0.56 -20.91
C HIS A 122 7.46 -0.41 -21.85
N ALA A 123 7.79 0.07 -23.06
CA ALA A 123 8.42 -0.72 -24.11
C ALA A 123 9.87 -1.16 -23.84
N ALA A 124 10.45 -0.76 -22.71
CA ALA A 124 11.71 -1.36 -22.24
C ALA A 124 11.68 -2.90 -22.17
N ALA A 125 10.50 -3.53 -22.04
CA ALA A 125 10.33 -4.98 -22.15
C ALA A 125 10.36 -5.53 -23.60
N ASP A 126 10.20 -4.69 -24.62
CA ASP A 126 10.31 -5.01 -26.06
C ASP A 126 11.74 -4.77 -26.59
N THR A 127 12.77 -5.05 -25.78
CA THR A 127 14.16 -4.63 -26.04
C THR A 127 15.14 -5.80 -25.82
N GLU A 128 16.21 -5.86 -26.64
CA GLU A 128 17.35 -6.80 -26.50
C GLU A 128 17.01 -8.32 -26.45
N TYR A 129 16.03 -8.80 -27.21
CA TYR A 129 15.57 -10.21 -27.17
C TYR A 129 16.61 -11.32 -27.42
N ASP A 130 17.76 -11.00 -28.02
CA ASP A 130 18.84 -11.96 -28.25
C ASP A 130 19.88 -11.97 -27.09
N TRP A 131 19.65 -11.19 -26.03
CA TRP A 131 20.53 -11.04 -24.86
C TRP A 131 19.81 -11.44 -23.55
N PRO A 132 19.93 -12.70 -23.09
CA PRO A 132 19.18 -13.19 -21.93
C PRO A 132 19.44 -12.43 -20.62
N GLU A 133 20.65 -11.91 -20.40
CA GLU A 133 20.91 -11.09 -19.20
C GLU A 133 20.20 -9.73 -19.21
N TYR A 134 19.54 -9.35 -20.31
CA TYR A 134 18.55 -8.26 -20.32
C TYR A 134 17.16 -8.72 -19.90
N GLU A 135 16.75 -9.97 -20.18
CA GLU A 135 15.52 -10.55 -19.61
C GLU A 135 15.62 -10.57 -18.08
N ASP A 136 16.75 -11.07 -17.56
CA ASP A 136 17.08 -11.02 -16.12
C ASP A 136 17.04 -9.60 -15.54
N LEU A 137 17.36 -8.57 -16.33
CA LEU A 137 17.44 -7.17 -15.89
C LEU A 137 16.08 -6.47 -15.92
N VAL A 138 15.24 -6.74 -16.92
CA VAL A 138 13.92 -6.14 -17.05
C VAL A 138 12.84 -6.95 -16.30
N GLY A 139 13.12 -8.20 -15.96
CA GLY A 139 12.26 -9.13 -15.23
C GLY A 139 11.39 -9.99 -16.15
N ALA A 140 10.78 -9.41 -17.19
CA ALA A 140 10.06 -10.17 -18.22
C ALA A 140 10.01 -9.46 -19.57
N TRP A 141 10.13 -10.24 -20.65
CA TRP A 141 10.05 -9.73 -22.02
C TRP A 141 8.61 -9.59 -22.53
N PHE A 142 8.38 -8.60 -23.40
CA PHE A 142 7.10 -8.36 -24.06
C PHE A 142 6.68 -9.53 -24.99
N GLN A 143 5.38 -9.84 -24.99
CA GLN A 143 4.73 -10.83 -25.87
C GLN A 143 3.68 -10.19 -26.78
N SER A 144 2.69 -9.51 -26.21
CA SER A 144 1.53 -8.97 -26.92
C SER A 144 0.89 -7.84 -26.11
N HIS A 145 0.01 -7.06 -26.72
CA HIS A 145 -0.86 -6.11 -26.03
C HIS A 145 -2.21 -6.02 -26.76
N PRO A 146 -3.32 -5.68 -26.08
CA PRO A 146 -4.57 -5.34 -26.72
C PRO A 146 -4.55 -3.87 -27.18
N ALA A 147 -5.70 -3.34 -27.58
CA ALA A 147 -5.82 -1.90 -27.80
C ALA A 147 -5.73 -1.12 -26.47
N ILE A 148 -5.25 0.14 -26.54
CA ILE A 148 -5.33 1.11 -25.43
C ILE A 148 -6.76 1.13 -24.89
N GLN A 149 -6.91 0.85 -23.61
CA GLN A 149 -8.20 0.78 -22.93
C GLN A 149 -8.03 1.01 -21.43
N GLU A 150 -9.16 1.22 -20.74
CA GLU A 150 -9.19 1.32 -19.29
C GLU A 150 -8.98 -0.07 -18.65
N ALA A 151 -8.20 -0.14 -17.58
CA ALA A 151 -8.04 -1.30 -16.71
C ALA A 151 -7.91 -0.86 -15.25
N ARG A 152 -8.29 -1.75 -14.33
CA ARG A 152 -8.03 -1.63 -12.90
C ARG A 152 -6.69 -2.30 -12.57
N LEU A 153 -5.87 -1.60 -11.81
CA LEU A 153 -4.64 -2.08 -11.21
C LEU A 153 -4.89 -2.34 -9.72
N THR A 154 -4.25 -3.37 -9.19
CA THR A 154 -4.11 -3.60 -7.75
C THR A 154 -2.71 -3.16 -7.33
N THR A 155 -2.63 -2.39 -6.25
CA THR A 155 -1.36 -2.07 -5.59
C THR A 155 -1.08 -3.18 -4.58
N GLU A 156 0.00 -3.94 -4.80
CA GLU A 156 0.36 -5.06 -3.92
C GLU A 156 1.26 -4.58 -2.77
N ASP A 157 2.15 -3.63 -3.03
CA ASP A 157 3.05 -3.05 -2.03
C ASP A 157 2.78 -1.55 -1.78
N HIS A 158 2.35 -1.20 -0.56
CA HIS A 158 2.16 0.17 -0.08
C HIS A 158 3.33 0.72 0.78
N VAL A 159 4.43 -0.03 0.90
CA VAL A 159 5.68 0.37 1.55
C VAL A 159 6.65 0.97 0.53
N HIS A 160 6.78 0.37 -0.65
CA HIS A 160 7.69 0.85 -1.68
C HIS A 160 7.34 2.29 -2.14
N PRO A 161 8.31 3.23 -2.25
CA PRO A 161 8.05 4.66 -2.48
C PRO A 161 7.45 5.00 -3.86
N ALA A 162 7.45 4.05 -4.80
CA ALA A 162 6.77 4.18 -6.10
C ALA A 162 5.25 3.88 -6.05
N THR A 163 4.75 3.32 -4.95
CA THR A 163 3.37 2.81 -4.83
C THR A 163 2.69 3.17 -3.52
N ALA A 164 3.44 3.58 -2.49
CA ALA A 164 2.94 3.99 -1.17
C ALA A 164 1.93 5.16 -1.17
N HIS A 165 1.80 5.92 -2.26
CA HIS A 165 0.81 7.00 -2.43
C HIS A 165 -0.49 6.55 -3.11
N LEU A 166 -0.53 5.34 -3.66
CA LEU A 166 -1.66 4.82 -4.43
C LEU A 166 -2.70 4.16 -3.52
N ASP A 167 -3.95 4.16 -3.97
CA ASP A 167 -5.03 3.36 -3.38
C ASP A 167 -4.80 1.86 -3.66
N ASP A 168 -5.38 0.99 -2.82
CA ASP A 168 -5.33 -0.48 -2.92
C ASP A 168 -5.69 -0.97 -4.33
N THR A 169 -6.66 -0.28 -4.97
CA THR A 169 -6.93 -0.42 -6.40
C THR A 169 -7.19 0.94 -7.02
N TRP A 170 -6.73 1.12 -8.25
CA TRP A 170 -6.93 2.35 -9.02
C TRP A 170 -7.12 2.02 -10.50
N THR A 171 -7.72 2.93 -11.26
CA THR A 171 -8.13 2.68 -12.64
C THR A 171 -7.47 3.67 -13.58
N ARG A 172 -6.89 3.17 -14.67
CA ARG A 172 -6.14 3.95 -15.65
C ARG A 172 -6.48 3.52 -17.08
N THR A 173 -6.34 4.42 -18.05
CA THR A 173 -6.22 4.07 -19.48
C THR A 173 -4.75 4.11 -19.93
N ASP A 174 -4.23 2.99 -20.45
CA ASP A 174 -2.90 2.89 -21.08
C ASP A 174 -2.90 1.68 -22.07
N GLU A 175 -1.74 1.32 -22.64
CA GLU A 175 -1.58 0.06 -23.40
C GLU A 175 -0.97 -1.03 -22.50
N TRP A 176 -1.73 -2.11 -22.27
CA TRP A 176 -1.39 -3.14 -21.28
C TRP A 176 -0.60 -4.30 -21.88
N TYR A 177 0.60 -4.54 -21.37
CA TYR A 177 1.51 -5.55 -21.93
C TYR A 177 1.29 -6.92 -21.30
N ASN A 178 1.11 -7.94 -22.15
CA ASN A 178 1.34 -9.33 -21.80
C ASN A 178 2.83 -9.66 -21.99
N TYR A 179 3.35 -10.51 -21.12
CA TYR A 179 4.76 -10.90 -21.07
C TYR A 179 4.95 -12.38 -21.47
N ARG A 180 6.15 -12.73 -21.92
CA ARG A 180 6.52 -14.11 -22.32
C ARG A 180 6.63 -15.07 -21.14
N SER A 181 6.85 -14.50 -19.96
CA SER A 181 7.04 -15.12 -18.66
C SER A 181 6.31 -14.27 -17.62
N ASN A 182 5.79 -14.89 -16.57
CA ASN A 182 5.35 -14.16 -15.39
C ASN A 182 6.59 -13.93 -14.50
N PRO A 183 6.93 -12.69 -14.15
CA PRO A 183 8.15 -12.39 -13.41
C PRO A 183 8.07 -12.68 -11.90
N ARG A 184 6.88 -12.95 -11.33
CA ARG A 184 6.63 -12.97 -9.86
C ARG A 184 7.60 -13.86 -9.08
N ASP A 185 7.96 -15.03 -9.59
CA ASP A 185 8.91 -15.95 -8.92
C ASP A 185 10.36 -15.38 -8.81
N SER A 186 10.66 -14.27 -9.49
CA SER A 186 11.99 -13.67 -9.63
C SER A 186 12.06 -12.16 -9.36
N VAL A 187 10.95 -11.52 -9.01
CA VAL A 187 10.88 -10.07 -8.72
C VAL A 187 9.98 -9.80 -7.54
N HIS A 188 10.15 -8.65 -6.90
CA HIS A 188 9.17 -8.11 -5.96
C HIS A 188 8.08 -7.36 -6.73
N VAL A 189 6.85 -7.87 -6.72
CA VAL A 189 5.73 -7.27 -7.45
C VAL A 189 5.14 -6.11 -6.65
N LEU A 190 5.08 -4.94 -7.28
CA LEU A 190 4.53 -3.73 -6.68
C LEU A 190 3.07 -3.51 -7.10
N GLN A 191 2.72 -3.90 -8.33
CA GLN A 191 1.37 -3.79 -8.87
C GLN A 191 1.08 -4.89 -9.90
N SER A 192 -0.19 -5.30 -9.97
CA SER A 192 -0.73 -6.16 -11.02
C SER A 192 -1.96 -5.57 -11.70
N LEU A 193 -2.25 -6.02 -12.91
CA LEU A 193 -3.49 -5.74 -13.64
C LEU A 193 -4.57 -6.75 -13.28
N ASP A 194 -5.81 -6.29 -13.09
CA ASP A 194 -6.96 -7.17 -13.00
C ASP A 194 -7.49 -7.51 -14.41
N GLU A 195 -7.17 -8.70 -14.92
CA GLU A 195 -7.62 -9.19 -16.24
C GLU A 195 -9.15 -9.29 -16.40
N SER A 196 -9.95 -9.21 -15.33
CA SER A 196 -11.43 -9.14 -15.44
C SER A 196 -11.94 -7.72 -15.76
N SER A 197 -11.11 -6.71 -15.55
CA SER A 197 -11.48 -5.29 -15.75
C SER A 197 -11.34 -4.80 -17.20
N TYR A 198 -10.58 -5.52 -18.03
CA TYR A 198 -10.28 -5.15 -19.41
C TYR A 198 -10.30 -6.39 -20.34
N SER A 199 -9.98 -6.20 -21.62
CA SER A 199 -9.98 -7.29 -22.61
C SER A 199 -8.62 -7.48 -23.28
N GLY A 200 -8.17 -8.74 -23.35
CA GLY A 200 -6.92 -9.15 -24.01
C GLY A 200 -5.70 -9.32 -23.10
N GLY A 201 -5.92 -9.46 -21.79
CA GLY A 201 -4.94 -10.12 -20.92
C GLY A 201 -4.72 -11.58 -21.33
N GLU A 202 -3.46 -12.01 -21.36
CA GLU A 202 -3.02 -13.37 -21.73
C GLU A 202 -2.15 -14.02 -20.64
N MET A 203 -2.02 -13.39 -19.45
CA MET A 203 -1.14 -13.85 -18.37
C MET A 203 -1.81 -14.92 -17.47
N GLY A 204 -3.14 -15.00 -17.47
CA GLY A 204 -3.88 -16.10 -16.84
C GLY A 204 -4.30 -15.84 -15.40
N GLY A 205 -4.67 -14.60 -15.09
CA GLY A 205 -5.15 -14.12 -13.80
C GLY A 205 -4.10 -13.33 -13.02
N ASP A 206 -2.90 -13.89 -12.84
CA ASP A 206 -1.78 -13.17 -12.22
C ASP A 206 -1.00 -12.39 -13.28
N HIS A 207 -1.09 -11.07 -13.23
CA HIS A 207 -0.56 -10.16 -14.25
C HIS A 207 0.25 -9.00 -13.63
N PRO A 208 1.48 -9.25 -13.14
CA PRO A 208 2.39 -8.19 -12.70
C PRO A 208 2.59 -7.14 -13.80
N ILE A 209 2.55 -5.86 -13.42
CA ILE A 209 2.69 -4.72 -14.35
C ILE A 209 3.71 -3.68 -13.86
N THR A 210 4.00 -3.63 -12.57
CA THR A 210 5.09 -2.83 -11.98
C THR A 210 5.81 -3.68 -10.94
N TRP A 211 7.15 -3.73 -11.00
CA TRP A 211 7.97 -4.55 -10.10
C TRP A 211 9.37 -3.97 -9.91
N CYS A 212 10.08 -4.48 -8.90
CA CYS A 212 11.49 -4.21 -8.68
C CYS A 212 12.25 -5.48 -8.27
N HIS A 213 13.56 -5.50 -8.42
CA HIS A 213 14.41 -6.53 -7.85
C HIS A 213 15.86 -6.05 -7.68
N GLU A 214 16.61 -6.71 -6.79
CA GLU A 214 18.06 -6.59 -6.77
C GLU A 214 18.70 -7.32 -7.96
N GLN A 215 19.79 -6.76 -8.51
CA GLN A 215 20.60 -7.39 -9.56
C GLN A 215 22.08 -7.35 -9.17
N GLN A 216 22.54 -8.44 -8.54
CA GLN A 216 23.86 -8.61 -7.91
C GLN A 216 24.15 -7.58 -6.79
N ARG A 217 24.42 -6.33 -7.16
CA ARG A 217 24.65 -5.18 -6.27
C ARG A 217 23.87 -3.94 -6.69
N GLY A 218 23.36 -3.94 -7.93
CA GLY A 218 22.50 -2.91 -8.47
C GLY A 218 21.04 -3.17 -8.16
N ARG A 219 20.20 -2.24 -8.59
CA ARG A 219 18.76 -2.21 -8.31
C ARG A 219 18.03 -2.03 -9.64
N SER A 220 17.05 -2.88 -9.90
CA SER A 220 16.20 -2.82 -11.09
C SER A 220 14.77 -2.46 -10.70
N PHE A 221 14.18 -1.54 -11.45
CA PHE A 221 12.76 -1.21 -11.39
C PHE A 221 12.16 -1.28 -12.80
N TYR A 222 10.96 -1.80 -12.94
CA TYR A 222 10.21 -1.79 -14.19
C TYR A 222 8.76 -1.40 -13.96
N THR A 223 8.20 -0.65 -14.93
CA THR A 223 6.74 -0.48 -15.04
C THR A 223 6.30 -0.59 -16.49
N GLY A 224 5.21 -1.31 -16.73
CA GLY A 224 4.55 -1.43 -18.03
C GLY A 224 3.73 -0.19 -18.43
N LEU A 225 3.52 0.76 -17.50
CA LEU A 225 2.82 2.01 -17.76
C LEU A 225 3.67 2.97 -18.61
N GLY A 226 3.03 3.82 -19.42
CA GLY A 226 3.72 4.88 -20.18
C GLY A 226 3.58 4.85 -21.70
N HIS A 227 2.62 4.10 -22.27
CA HIS A 227 2.33 4.20 -23.70
C HIS A 227 1.77 5.58 -24.05
N THR A 228 0.79 6.03 -23.29
CA THR A 228 0.08 7.28 -23.57
C THR A 228 0.92 8.51 -23.20
N THR A 229 0.68 9.63 -23.87
CA THR A 229 1.33 10.91 -23.51
C THR A 229 0.81 11.42 -22.17
N GLU A 230 -0.46 11.11 -21.89
CA GLU A 230 -1.22 11.42 -20.70
C GLU A 230 -0.59 10.80 -19.44
N SER A 231 0.00 9.61 -19.52
CA SER A 231 0.75 8.98 -18.42
C SER A 231 1.92 9.82 -17.90
N PHE A 232 2.49 10.74 -18.69
CA PHE A 232 3.57 11.62 -18.22
C PHE A 232 3.07 12.97 -17.66
N ALA A 233 1.77 13.24 -17.76
CA ALA A 233 1.10 14.38 -17.12
C ALA A 233 0.37 14.00 -15.82
N ASP A 234 0.07 12.71 -15.66
CA ASP A 234 -0.66 12.13 -14.53
C ASP A 234 0.16 12.18 -13.22
N PRO A 235 -0.41 12.68 -12.09
CA PRO A 235 0.36 12.82 -10.84
C PRO A 235 0.80 11.47 -10.26
N ASP A 236 -0.03 10.45 -10.35
CA ASP A 236 0.20 9.16 -9.70
C ASP A 236 1.25 8.34 -10.45
N VAL A 237 1.21 8.37 -11.79
CA VAL A 237 2.28 7.79 -12.63
C VAL A 237 3.60 8.57 -12.47
N ARG A 238 3.56 9.90 -12.35
CA ARG A 238 4.78 10.70 -12.13
C ARG A 238 5.41 10.39 -10.77
N GLN A 239 4.62 10.20 -9.72
CA GLN A 239 5.11 9.80 -8.40
C GLN A 239 5.64 8.36 -8.41
N LEU A 240 5.02 7.45 -9.15
CA LEU A 240 5.53 6.09 -9.39
C LEU A 240 6.90 6.11 -10.08
N LEU A 241 7.05 6.88 -11.17
CA LEU A 241 8.33 7.05 -11.86
C LEU A 241 9.40 7.69 -10.95
N LEU A 242 9.01 8.64 -10.09
CA LEU A 242 9.91 9.25 -9.11
C LEU A 242 10.44 8.22 -8.10
N GLY A 243 9.54 7.44 -7.48
CA GLY A 243 9.90 6.42 -6.51
C GLY A 243 10.79 5.32 -7.12
N GLY A 244 10.48 4.87 -8.34
CA GLY A 244 11.29 3.89 -9.07
C GLY A 244 12.70 4.41 -9.41
N VAL A 245 12.82 5.68 -9.84
CA VAL A 245 14.12 6.32 -10.09
C VAL A 245 14.91 6.52 -8.80
N GLN A 246 14.27 6.94 -7.70
CA GLN A 246 14.92 7.12 -6.41
C GLN A 246 15.43 5.80 -5.83
N TYR A 247 14.64 4.72 -5.91
CA TYR A 247 15.06 3.38 -5.52
C TYR A 247 16.24 2.89 -6.37
N ALA A 248 16.12 2.94 -7.71
CA ALA A 248 17.18 2.50 -8.61
C ALA A 248 18.50 3.27 -8.34
N ALA A 249 18.42 4.59 -8.14
CA ALA A 249 19.57 5.42 -7.78
C ALA A 249 20.17 5.12 -6.39
N GLY A 250 19.46 4.42 -5.50
CA GLY A 250 19.86 4.23 -4.11
C GLY A 250 19.69 5.50 -3.26
N ALA A 251 18.85 6.44 -3.71
CA ALA A 251 18.51 7.66 -2.97
C ALA A 251 17.47 7.39 -1.87
N VAL A 252 16.69 6.32 -2.01
CA VAL A 252 15.80 5.76 -0.99
C VAL A 252 16.00 4.25 -0.90
N GLU A 253 15.96 3.72 0.31
CA GLU A 253 15.93 2.28 0.56
C GLU A 253 14.49 1.77 0.40
N ALA A 254 14.33 0.62 -0.26
CA ALA A 254 13.06 -0.11 -0.34
C ALA A 254 13.36 -1.61 -0.41
N ASP A 255 12.44 -2.43 0.11
CA ASP A 255 12.54 -3.88 -0.09
C ASP A 255 12.14 -4.21 -1.53
N CYS A 256 12.99 -5.00 -2.18
CA CYS A 256 12.84 -5.53 -3.52
C CYS A 256 13.54 -6.89 -3.60
N THR A 257 13.48 -7.66 -2.50
CA THR A 257 14.04 -9.01 -2.46
C THR A 257 13.21 -9.93 -3.37
N ALA A 258 13.87 -10.50 -4.38
CA ALA A 258 13.21 -11.36 -5.35
C ALA A 258 12.64 -12.61 -4.67
N GLY A 259 11.38 -12.93 -4.93
CA GLY A 259 10.71 -14.07 -4.31
C GLY A 259 10.22 -13.84 -2.87
N ASP A 260 10.20 -12.59 -2.38
CA ASP A 260 9.07 -12.18 -1.54
C ASP A 260 7.81 -12.36 -2.40
N PRO A 261 6.81 -13.18 -2.03
CA PRO A 261 5.62 -13.40 -2.85
C PRO A 261 4.82 -12.12 -3.12
N GLY A 262 5.17 -11.03 -2.42
CA GLY A 262 4.34 -9.85 -2.22
C GLY A 262 3.12 -10.22 -1.37
N PRO A 263 2.30 -9.23 -1.00
CA PRO A 263 0.91 -9.47 -0.69
C PRO A 263 0.22 -9.99 -1.97
N ASP A 264 0.13 -11.33 -2.09
CA ASP A 264 -0.66 -12.06 -3.09
C ASP A 264 -1.94 -11.26 -3.42
N PRO A 265 -2.24 -10.92 -4.69
CA PRO A 265 -3.34 -10.02 -5.06
C PRO A 265 -4.76 -10.52 -4.68
N GLY A 266 -4.88 -11.64 -3.95
CA GLY A 266 -6.07 -12.09 -3.24
C GLY A 266 -6.10 -11.89 -1.71
N GLY A 267 -5.07 -11.38 -1.06
CA GLY A 267 -5.06 -11.05 0.38
C GLY A 267 -5.37 -12.22 1.34
N ASP A 268 -5.14 -13.46 0.88
CA ASP A 268 -5.62 -14.70 1.50
C ASP A 268 -4.52 -15.74 1.74
N SER A 269 -3.31 -15.52 1.20
CA SER A 269 -2.12 -16.36 1.41
C SER A 269 -1.10 -15.65 2.31
N ALA A 270 -0.26 -16.44 3.01
CA ALA A 270 0.92 -15.92 3.71
C ALA A 270 1.98 -17.00 3.95
N GLU A 271 3.24 -16.57 4.05
CA GLU A 271 4.30 -17.33 4.72
C GLU A 271 3.97 -17.48 6.21
N ALA A 272 4.17 -18.65 6.79
CA ALA A 272 3.72 -18.92 8.14
C ALA A 272 4.56 -18.21 9.20
N GLU A 273 5.86 -17.97 8.96
CA GLU A 273 6.69 -17.17 9.85
C GLU A 273 6.36 -15.66 9.80
N ALA A 274 5.56 -15.20 8.84
CA ALA A 274 5.07 -13.82 8.76
C ALA A 274 3.93 -13.52 9.78
N TYR A 275 3.99 -14.13 10.97
CA TYR A 275 3.01 -13.93 12.03
C TYR A 275 3.14 -12.54 12.68
N THR A 276 2.00 -11.92 12.91
CA THR A 276 1.88 -10.60 13.57
C THR A 276 1.85 -10.69 15.10
N SER A 277 1.56 -11.89 15.63
CA SER A 277 1.59 -12.21 17.06
C SER A 277 1.78 -13.71 17.26
N SER A 278 2.40 -14.15 18.35
CA SER A 278 2.64 -15.58 18.58
C SER A 278 2.90 -15.95 20.05
N SER A 279 2.97 -17.26 20.30
CA SER A 279 3.56 -17.87 21.49
C SER A 279 4.27 -19.17 21.11
N GLY A 280 5.52 -19.32 21.58
CA GLY A 280 6.35 -20.54 21.47
C GLY A 280 7.05 -20.73 20.12
N VAL A 281 6.29 -20.64 19.03
CA VAL A 281 6.78 -20.71 17.65
C VAL A 281 7.84 -19.66 17.30
N GLN A 282 8.74 -20.03 16.38
CA GLN A 282 9.84 -19.21 15.88
C GLN A 282 10.09 -19.51 14.39
N SER A 283 10.70 -18.58 13.64
CA SER A 283 11.20 -18.89 12.29
C SER A 283 12.31 -19.96 12.35
N ALA A 284 12.23 -20.98 11.49
CA ALA A 284 13.26 -21.99 11.31
C ALA A 284 13.77 -21.98 9.85
N ALA A 285 15.08 -21.99 9.65
CA ALA A 285 15.68 -21.89 8.32
C ALA A 285 15.69 -23.24 7.59
N HIS A 286 14.99 -23.33 6.46
CA HIS A 286 14.85 -24.53 5.64
C HIS A 286 15.07 -24.19 4.17
N GLY A 287 16.18 -24.65 3.59
CA GLY A 287 16.64 -24.21 2.27
C GLY A 287 15.79 -24.71 1.09
N SER A 288 14.81 -25.57 1.33
CA SER A 288 13.78 -25.96 0.34
C SER A 288 12.36 -25.53 0.71
N ALA A 289 12.22 -24.63 1.68
CA ALA A 289 10.97 -23.92 1.96
C ALA A 289 10.84 -22.66 1.07
N SER A 290 9.62 -22.14 0.95
CA SER A 290 9.35 -20.78 0.48
C SER A 290 10.06 -19.77 1.38
N GLY A 291 10.56 -18.66 0.82
CA GLY A 291 11.40 -17.69 1.56
C GLY A 291 12.71 -18.24 2.18
N GLY A 292 12.99 -19.55 2.07
CA GLY A 292 14.07 -20.23 2.78
C GLY A 292 13.82 -20.46 4.29
N ALA A 293 12.58 -20.29 4.76
CA ALA A 293 12.22 -20.43 6.17
C ALA A 293 10.82 -21.03 6.37
N THR A 294 10.50 -21.37 7.62
CA THR A 294 9.20 -21.90 8.05
C THR A 294 8.80 -21.28 9.38
N LEU A 295 7.51 -21.33 9.71
CA LEU A 295 7.04 -21.37 11.09
C LEU A 295 7.43 -22.72 11.70
N GLY A 296 8.46 -22.71 12.54
CA GLY A 296 8.97 -23.90 13.21
C GLY A 296 9.02 -23.79 14.73
N TYR A 297 9.73 -24.74 15.33
CA TYR A 297 9.83 -24.92 16.79
C TYR A 297 8.47 -25.15 17.48
N ILE A 298 7.50 -25.68 16.75
CA ILE A 298 6.11 -25.83 17.21
C ILE A 298 5.99 -26.97 18.24
N ASP A 299 5.64 -26.64 19.49
CA ASP A 299 5.26 -27.57 20.55
C ASP A 299 3.73 -27.55 20.83
N ASP A 300 3.23 -28.49 21.65
CA ASP A 300 1.80 -28.57 21.99
C ASP A 300 1.31 -27.33 22.78
N GLY A 301 0.32 -26.63 22.21
CA GLY A 301 -0.33 -25.46 22.79
C GLY A 301 0.15 -24.12 22.25
N ASP A 302 1.19 -24.11 21.41
CA ASP A 302 1.72 -22.92 20.74
C ASP A 302 0.75 -22.36 19.70
N TRP A 303 0.97 -21.11 19.27
CA TRP A 303 0.10 -20.44 18.31
C TRP A 303 0.78 -19.28 17.57
N ALA A 304 0.26 -18.98 16.38
CA ALA A 304 0.59 -17.84 15.52
C ALA A 304 -0.70 -17.10 15.10
N GLY A 305 -0.66 -15.78 14.97
CA GLY A 305 -1.79 -14.93 14.58
C GLY A 305 -1.42 -13.93 13.49
N TYR A 306 -2.30 -13.75 12.52
CA TYR A 306 -2.06 -13.01 11.27
C TYR A 306 -3.14 -11.92 11.14
N SER A 307 -2.82 -10.69 11.55
CA SER A 307 -3.82 -9.61 11.64
C SER A 307 -4.27 -9.06 10.28
N SER A 308 -3.51 -9.32 9.21
CA SER A 308 -3.85 -8.97 7.82
C SER A 308 -4.87 -9.91 7.18
N LEU A 309 -5.00 -11.15 7.67
CA LEU A 309 -5.86 -12.18 7.07
C LEU A 309 -7.16 -12.33 7.87
N ASP A 310 -8.28 -11.88 7.29
CA ASP A 310 -9.61 -12.04 7.90
C ASP A 310 -10.25 -13.39 7.53
N THR A 311 -10.84 -14.05 8.54
CA THR A 311 -11.56 -15.33 8.38
C THR A 311 -12.99 -15.19 7.83
N ALA A 312 -13.46 -13.97 7.56
CA ALA A 312 -14.74 -13.69 6.94
C ALA A 312 -14.79 -14.13 5.46
N GLY A 313 -15.79 -14.93 5.11
CA GLY A 313 -15.95 -15.47 3.76
C GLY A 313 -15.05 -16.67 3.44
N SER A 314 -14.10 -17.03 4.30
CA SER A 314 -13.23 -18.19 4.15
C SER A 314 -14.02 -19.51 4.28
N THR A 315 -13.73 -20.46 3.39
CA THR A 315 -14.43 -21.76 3.27
C THR A 315 -13.49 -22.97 3.34
N ALA A 316 -12.19 -22.77 3.09
CA ALA A 316 -11.16 -23.77 3.33
C ALA A 316 -9.85 -23.10 3.78
N PHE A 317 -8.97 -23.91 4.36
CA PHE A 317 -7.59 -23.58 4.70
C PHE A 317 -6.70 -24.68 4.14
N THR A 318 -5.64 -24.31 3.43
CA THR A 318 -4.63 -25.23 2.90
C THR A 318 -3.26 -24.74 3.34
N ALA A 319 -2.40 -25.63 3.82
CA ALA A 319 -1.04 -25.31 4.26
C ALA A 319 -0.02 -26.31 3.72
N THR A 320 1.16 -25.82 3.36
CA THR A 320 2.35 -26.62 3.09
C THR A 320 3.09 -26.85 4.42
N VAL A 321 3.39 -28.11 4.75
CA VAL A 321 3.91 -28.51 6.06
C VAL A 321 5.00 -29.58 5.94
N SER A 322 5.94 -29.59 6.88
CA SER A 322 6.95 -30.67 7.02
C SER A 322 6.97 -31.23 8.45
N SER A 323 7.37 -32.49 8.61
CA SER A 323 7.45 -33.10 9.93
C SER A 323 8.44 -34.25 9.96
N ALA A 324 9.56 -34.05 10.68
CA ALA A 324 10.38 -35.14 11.20
C ALA A 324 9.95 -35.58 12.63
N GLY A 325 8.97 -34.89 13.21
CA GLY A 325 8.40 -35.17 14.52
C GLY A 325 7.33 -36.27 14.48
N ALA A 326 6.46 -36.25 15.50
CA ALA A 326 5.32 -37.17 15.58
C ALA A 326 4.11 -36.72 14.72
N GLY A 327 4.16 -35.52 14.15
CA GLY A 327 2.99 -34.83 13.62
C GLY A 327 2.12 -34.22 14.72
N GLY A 328 0.97 -33.69 14.35
CA GLY A 328 0.01 -33.04 15.25
C GLY A 328 -1.20 -32.51 14.48
N THR A 329 -1.85 -31.48 15.00
CA THR A 329 -3.04 -30.87 14.38
C THR A 329 -2.91 -29.34 14.41
N ILE A 330 -3.20 -28.70 13.27
CA ILE A 330 -3.41 -27.25 13.15
C ILE A 330 -4.90 -26.97 13.41
N GLU A 331 -5.19 -26.15 14.42
CA GLU A 331 -6.50 -25.59 14.70
C GLU A 331 -6.61 -24.19 14.04
N ILE A 332 -7.57 -24.00 13.14
CA ILE A 332 -7.85 -22.72 12.49
C ILE A 332 -8.88 -21.98 13.33
N ARG A 333 -8.53 -20.81 13.86
CA ARG A 333 -9.33 -20.03 14.82
C ARG A 333 -9.54 -18.59 14.35
N SER A 334 -10.67 -18.01 14.77
CA SER A 334 -11.03 -16.62 14.46
C SER A 334 -10.82 -15.69 15.66
N GLY A 335 -10.23 -14.52 15.41
CA GLY A 335 -10.12 -13.38 16.33
C GLY A 335 -9.08 -13.51 17.45
N SER A 336 -8.81 -14.71 17.95
CA SER A 336 -7.72 -14.98 18.90
C SER A 336 -7.33 -16.46 18.96
N ALA A 337 -6.18 -16.76 19.56
CA ALA A 337 -5.72 -18.12 19.82
C ALA A 337 -6.67 -18.98 20.70
N THR A 338 -7.60 -18.34 21.41
CA THR A 338 -8.66 -19.02 22.19
C THR A 338 -10.07 -18.77 21.63
N GLY A 339 -10.17 -18.10 20.48
CA GLY A 339 -11.41 -17.78 19.78
C GLY A 339 -12.08 -19.00 19.13
N PRO A 340 -13.22 -18.79 18.43
CA PRO A 340 -13.98 -19.86 17.78
C PRO A 340 -13.09 -20.71 16.86
N LEU A 341 -13.19 -22.03 17.01
CA LEU A 341 -12.56 -23.00 16.11
C LEU A 341 -13.38 -23.08 14.82
N LEU A 342 -12.79 -22.70 13.70
CA LEU A 342 -13.44 -22.71 12.39
C LEU A 342 -13.30 -24.07 11.70
N GLY A 343 -12.13 -24.69 11.84
CA GLY A 343 -11.78 -26.00 11.30
C GLY A 343 -10.45 -26.49 11.89
N SER A 344 -10.07 -27.72 11.55
CA SER A 344 -8.79 -28.30 11.97
C SER A 344 -8.26 -29.26 10.92
N VAL A 345 -6.94 -29.40 10.83
CA VAL A 345 -6.26 -30.32 9.90
C VAL A 345 -5.12 -31.06 10.58
N ASP A 346 -5.06 -32.38 10.37
CA ASP A 346 -3.99 -33.23 10.91
C ASP A 346 -2.76 -33.20 10.01
N VAL A 347 -1.58 -33.04 10.62
CA VAL A 347 -0.27 -33.10 9.99
C VAL A 347 0.39 -34.42 10.35
N ALA A 348 0.58 -35.30 9.37
CA ALA A 348 1.28 -36.57 9.54
C ALA A 348 2.81 -36.39 9.36
N PRO A 349 3.65 -37.28 9.92
CA PRO A 349 5.09 -37.29 9.66
C PRO A 349 5.39 -37.39 8.16
N THR A 350 6.09 -36.39 7.61
CA THR A 350 6.40 -36.31 6.17
C THR A 350 7.71 -37.05 5.81
N GLY A 351 8.54 -37.32 6.81
CA GLY A 351 9.81 -38.05 6.67
C GLY A 351 11.06 -37.19 6.85
N GLY A 352 10.91 -35.87 7.02
CA GLY A 352 12.01 -34.94 7.26
C GLY A 352 11.54 -33.48 7.27
N TRP A 353 12.34 -32.59 7.85
CA TRP A 353 12.05 -31.14 7.90
C TRP A 353 12.12 -30.46 6.51
N GLU A 354 12.94 -30.99 5.60
CA GLU A 354 13.02 -30.54 4.20
C GLU A 354 11.99 -31.26 3.28
N THR A 355 11.09 -32.07 3.83
CA THR A 355 10.11 -32.85 3.06
C THR A 355 8.72 -32.27 3.28
N PHE A 356 8.26 -31.47 2.33
CA PHE A 356 6.97 -30.78 2.41
C PHE A 356 5.82 -31.58 1.79
N THR A 357 4.62 -31.44 2.36
CA THR A 357 3.35 -31.92 1.82
C THR A 357 2.27 -30.87 2.07
N GLU A 358 1.24 -30.85 1.21
CA GLU A 358 0.05 -30.04 1.50
C GLU A 358 -0.93 -30.80 2.41
N VAL A 359 -1.59 -30.05 3.28
CA VAL A 359 -2.73 -30.48 4.09
C VAL A 359 -3.86 -29.46 3.95
N THR A 360 -5.12 -29.89 3.97
CA THR A 360 -6.28 -29.01 3.76
C THR A 360 -7.48 -29.38 4.62
N THR A 361 -8.31 -28.40 4.97
CA THR A 361 -9.57 -28.58 5.70
C THR A 361 -10.61 -27.53 5.34
N THR A 362 -11.89 -27.87 5.46
CA THR A 362 -13.01 -26.94 5.28
C THR A 362 -13.24 -26.11 6.54
N LEU A 363 -13.53 -24.83 6.37
CA LEU A 363 -13.82 -23.90 7.46
C LEU A 363 -15.32 -23.65 7.61
N THR A 364 -15.74 -23.46 8.86
CA THR A 364 -16.98 -22.77 9.21
C THR A 364 -16.76 -21.26 9.25
N ALA A 365 -17.84 -20.48 9.13
CA ALA A 365 -17.75 -19.02 9.02
C ALA A 365 -17.08 -18.37 10.24
N GLY A 366 -16.03 -17.58 9.98
CA GLY A 366 -15.36 -16.72 10.96
C GLY A 366 -15.69 -15.24 10.75
N THR A 367 -15.23 -14.39 11.68
CA THR A 367 -15.32 -12.93 11.60
C THR A 367 -14.14 -12.32 12.35
N GLY A 368 -13.14 -11.80 11.64
CA GLY A 368 -11.92 -11.24 12.23
C GLY A 368 -10.66 -12.09 11.96
N PRO A 369 -9.51 -11.66 12.51
CA PRO A 369 -8.19 -12.12 12.07
C PRO A 369 -7.93 -13.62 12.33
N LEU A 370 -7.11 -14.21 11.47
CA LEU A 370 -6.71 -15.61 11.53
C LEU A 370 -5.75 -15.88 12.69
N PHE A 371 -6.04 -16.95 13.44
CA PHE A 371 -5.11 -17.56 14.39
C PHE A 371 -4.96 -19.05 14.09
N LEU A 372 -3.71 -19.51 14.02
CA LEU A 372 -3.35 -20.93 13.95
C LEU A 372 -2.87 -21.35 15.34
N ARG A 373 -3.50 -22.39 15.90
CA ARG A 373 -3.07 -22.99 17.17
C ARG A 373 -2.66 -24.42 16.94
N PHE A 374 -1.56 -24.83 17.56
CA PHE A 374 -0.93 -26.12 17.31
C PHE A 374 -1.15 -27.04 18.50
N THR A 375 -1.46 -28.31 18.22
CA THR A 375 -1.74 -29.32 19.25
C THR A 375 -1.13 -30.66 18.86
N GLY A 376 -0.67 -31.45 19.84
CA GLY A 376 -0.03 -32.73 19.54
C GLY A 376 0.62 -33.45 20.72
N GLY A 377 1.69 -34.17 20.42
CA GLY A 377 2.49 -34.91 21.41
C GLY A 377 3.51 -34.04 22.13
N ALA A 378 4.46 -34.69 22.82
CA ALA A 378 5.57 -34.00 23.46
C ALA A 378 6.77 -33.85 22.50
N GLY A 379 7.30 -32.63 22.40
CA GLY A 379 8.39 -32.26 21.50
C GLY A 379 7.90 -31.84 20.12
N ALA A 380 8.80 -31.22 19.34
CA ALA A 380 8.52 -30.60 18.05
C ALA A 380 7.58 -31.42 17.15
N LEU A 381 6.45 -30.82 16.78
CA LEU A 381 5.35 -31.48 16.09
C LEU A 381 5.58 -31.56 14.58
N PHE A 382 5.67 -30.40 13.96
CA PHE A 382 5.79 -30.14 12.53
C PHE A 382 6.17 -28.66 12.34
N ASP A 383 6.55 -28.31 11.12
CA ASP A 383 6.76 -26.94 10.67
C ASP A 383 5.71 -26.60 9.59
N VAL A 384 5.35 -25.33 9.49
CA VAL A 384 4.48 -24.79 8.43
C VAL A 384 5.32 -23.87 7.55
N ASP A 385 5.29 -24.11 6.25
CA ASP A 385 5.94 -23.30 5.21
C ASP A 385 5.03 -22.10 4.91
N ARG A 386 4.11 -22.24 3.96
CA ARG A 386 3.07 -21.26 3.65
C ARG A 386 1.66 -21.81 3.80
N PHE A 387 0.66 -20.94 3.79
CA PHE A 387 -0.76 -21.32 3.76
C PHE A 387 -1.63 -20.34 2.98
N THR A 388 -2.84 -20.78 2.63
CA THR A 388 -3.87 -20.00 1.91
C THR A 388 -5.26 -20.27 2.49
N LEU A 389 -6.06 -19.21 2.64
CA LEU A 389 -7.50 -19.26 2.88
C LEU A 389 -8.26 -19.27 1.55
N THR A 390 -9.10 -20.28 1.30
CA THR A 390 -9.98 -20.25 0.12
C THR A 390 -11.30 -19.59 0.47
N ARG A 391 -11.59 -18.40 -0.03
CA ARG A 391 -12.92 -17.77 0.13
C ARG A 391 -13.97 -18.35 -0.80
N ALA A 392 -15.23 -18.23 -0.40
CA ALA A 392 -16.34 -18.39 -1.32
C ALA A 392 -16.23 -17.33 -2.44
N PRO A 393 -16.53 -17.65 -3.71
CA PRO A 393 -16.61 -16.63 -4.75
C PRO A 393 -17.63 -15.57 -4.31
N ALA A 394 -17.23 -14.30 -4.38
CA ALA A 394 -18.10 -13.20 -4.03
C ALA A 394 -19.37 -13.25 -4.88
N THR A 395 -20.53 -13.27 -4.24
CA THR A 395 -21.77 -12.84 -4.90
C THR A 395 -21.75 -11.32 -4.91
N ASP A 396 -21.97 -10.70 -6.08
CA ASP A 396 -21.78 -9.27 -6.40
C ASP A 396 -22.66 -8.26 -5.60
N ASP A 397 -22.78 -8.38 -4.28
CA ASP A 397 -23.73 -7.63 -3.44
C ASP A 397 -23.24 -7.37 -1.99
N GLU A 398 -21.92 -7.36 -1.74
CA GLU A 398 -21.34 -6.83 -0.49
C GLU A 398 -20.86 -5.39 -0.70
N GLY A 399 -21.78 -4.43 -0.53
CA GLY A 399 -21.48 -3.00 -0.52
C GLY A 399 -20.49 -2.61 0.58
N SER A 400 -19.70 -1.55 0.30
CA SER A 400 -18.53 -1.12 1.08
C SER A 400 -18.78 -0.98 2.60
N SER A 401 -17.75 -1.37 3.37
CA SER A 401 -17.64 -1.17 4.82
C SER A 401 -17.10 0.21 5.22
N ASN A 402 -16.77 1.07 4.26
CA ASN A 402 -16.22 2.40 4.52
C ASN A 402 -17.20 3.29 5.30
N VAL A 403 -16.67 4.03 6.28
CA VAL A 403 -17.45 5.01 7.03
C VAL A 403 -17.71 6.24 6.15
N HIS A 404 -18.82 6.20 5.42
CA HIS A 404 -19.26 7.33 4.61
C HIS A 404 -19.88 8.43 5.49
N LEU A 405 -19.36 9.65 5.35
CA LEU A 405 -19.89 10.83 6.04
C LEU A 405 -21.15 11.31 5.31
N PHE A 406 -22.31 10.77 5.69
CA PHE A 406 -23.59 11.15 5.09
C PHE A 406 -23.96 12.59 5.45
N TYR A 407 -24.07 13.46 4.44
CA TYR A 407 -24.95 14.62 4.53
C TYR A 407 -26.40 14.10 4.64
N TYR A 408 -27.26 14.79 5.39
CA TYR A 408 -28.58 14.27 5.81
C TYR A 408 -29.74 14.97 5.07
N PRO A 409 -30.04 14.65 3.78
CA PRO A 409 -31.34 14.93 3.19
C PRO A 409 -32.34 13.84 3.60
N TRP A 410 -33.54 14.24 3.97
CA TRP A 410 -34.54 13.35 4.54
C TRP A 410 -35.23 12.53 3.43
N TYR A 411 -34.89 11.24 3.30
CA TYR A 411 -35.51 10.37 2.32
C TYR A 411 -36.98 10.05 2.68
N GLY A 412 -37.88 10.19 1.70
CA GLY A 412 -39.27 9.78 1.79
C GLY A 412 -39.52 8.43 1.11
N THR A 413 -40.63 7.79 1.46
CA THR A 413 -41.10 6.47 0.99
C THR A 413 -40.88 6.25 -0.52
N PRO A 414 -40.44 5.06 -0.97
CA PRO A 414 -40.06 4.84 -2.36
C PRO A 414 -41.30 4.76 -3.26
N GLU A 415 -41.48 5.78 -4.10
CA GLU A 415 -42.59 5.88 -5.05
C GLU A 415 -42.13 5.84 -6.52
N GLY A 416 -40.83 5.68 -6.79
CA GLY A 416 -40.26 5.64 -8.13
C GLY A 416 -40.22 4.24 -8.77
N PRO A 417 -40.22 4.13 -10.11
CA PRO A 417 -39.85 2.90 -10.80
C PRO A 417 -38.45 2.43 -10.34
N ALA A 418 -38.26 1.11 -10.27
CA ALA A 418 -37.07 0.45 -9.71
C ALA A 418 -36.79 0.69 -8.20
N GLY A 419 -37.76 1.23 -7.43
CA GLY A 419 -37.61 1.35 -5.97
C GLY A 419 -36.76 2.55 -5.51
N SER A 420 -36.52 3.51 -6.41
CA SER A 420 -35.81 4.75 -6.12
C SER A 420 -36.50 5.58 -5.02
N TRP A 421 -35.71 6.00 -4.03
CA TRP A 421 -36.17 6.85 -2.92
C TRP A 421 -36.23 8.31 -3.36
N ARG A 422 -37.34 8.99 -3.06
CA ARG A 422 -37.53 10.41 -3.36
C ARG A 422 -37.43 11.22 -2.08
N HIS A 423 -36.71 12.34 -2.11
CA HIS A 423 -36.76 13.32 -1.04
C HIS A 423 -38.19 13.89 -0.96
N TRP A 424 -38.73 14.04 0.25
CA TRP A 424 -40.11 14.50 0.45
C TRP A 424 -40.38 15.91 -0.11
N GLN A 425 -41.64 16.26 -0.35
CA GLN A 425 -42.00 17.67 -0.58
C GLN A 425 -41.95 18.46 0.73
N GLN A 426 -41.19 19.55 0.74
CA GLN A 426 -41.27 20.58 1.78
C GLN A 426 -41.42 21.96 1.13
N GLY A 427 -42.25 22.83 1.71
CA GLY A 427 -42.42 24.22 1.25
C GLY A 427 -43.00 24.41 -0.16
N GLY A 428 -43.52 23.36 -0.80
CA GLY A 428 -44.02 23.40 -2.19
C GLY A 428 -42.95 23.22 -3.26
N HIS A 429 -41.72 22.88 -2.88
CA HIS A 429 -40.66 22.51 -3.81
C HIS A 429 -40.67 21.01 -4.08
N THR A 430 -40.60 20.64 -5.36
CA THR A 430 -40.34 19.26 -5.81
C THR A 430 -38.88 19.19 -6.25
N PRO A 431 -38.02 18.37 -5.61
CA PRO A 431 -36.65 18.20 -6.06
C PRO A 431 -36.59 17.50 -7.44
N PRO A 432 -35.54 17.74 -8.26
CA PRO A 432 -35.36 17.03 -9.52
C PRO A 432 -35.19 15.53 -9.31
N ASP A 433 -35.73 14.73 -10.23
CA ASP A 433 -35.61 13.25 -10.25
C ASP A 433 -34.15 12.75 -10.35
N ALA A 434 -33.18 13.64 -10.59
CA ALA A 434 -31.75 13.36 -10.65
C ALA A 434 -31.01 13.49 -9.29
N ILE A 435 -31.73 13.77 -8.19
CA ILE A 435 -31.15 13.82 -6.83
C ILE A 435 -31.67 12.63 -6.00
N GLY A 436 -31.45 11.43 -6.54
CA GLY A 436 -31.53 10.16 -5.79
C GLY A 436 -30.12 9.68 -5.44
N ALA A 437 -30.01 8.87 -4.39
CA ALA A 437 -28.79 8.12 -4.09
C ALA A 437 -29.05 6.63 -4.30
N ASP A 438 -28.16 5.96 -5.03
CA ASP A 438 -28.23 4.53 -5.29
C ASP A 438 -27.58 3.68 -4.18
N LEU A 439 -27.04 4.34 -3.14
CA LEU A 439 -26.33 3.72 -2.03
C LEU A 439 -27.18 3.70 -0.75
N TYR A 440 -27.15 2.58 -0.04
CA TYR A 440 -27.96 2.32 1.16
C TYR A 440 -27.08 1.99 2.37
N PRO A 441 -27.32 2.58 3.56
CA PRO A 441 -26.62 2.19 4.78
C PRO A 441 -27.11 0.82 5.28
N LYS A 442 -26.16 -0.14 5.44
CA LYS A 442 -26.35 -1.58 5.75
C LYS A 442 -27.28 -1.94 6.93
N LEU A 443 -27.70 -0.98 7.76
CA LEU A 443 -28.34 -1.20 9.07
C LEU A 443 -29.87 -1.02 9.15
N GLY A 444 -30.55 -0.63 8.07
CA GLY A 444 -32.01 -0.40 8.09
C GLY A 444 -32.41 1.06 7.83
N PRO A 445 -33.67 1.33 7.42
CA PRO A 445 -34.22 2.67 7.53
C PRO A 445 -34.30 3.08 9.01
N TYR A 446 -33.74 4.25 9.32
CA TYR A 446 -33.77 4.86 10.65
C TYR A 446 -35.21 5.13 11.11
N ASP A 447 -35.64 4.50 12.20
CA ASP A 447 -36.84 4.90 12.94
C ASP A 447 -36.44 5.62 14.24
N SER A 448 -36.68 6.93 14.28
CA SER A 448 -36.50 7.78 15.47
C SER A 448 -37.28 7.33 16.72
N GLY A 449 -38.20 6.37 16.59
CA GLY A 449 -38.94 5.76 17.70
C GLY A 449 -38.22 4.59 18.39
N ASP A 450 -37.18 3.99 17.80
CA ASP A 450 -36.44 2.88 18.44
C ASP A 450 -35.25 3.37 19.28
N ILE A 451 -35.55 3.64 20.54
CA ILE A 451 -34.59 4.11 21.55
C ILE A 451 -33.58 3.00 21.93
N ALA A 452 -33.85 1.72 21.61
CA ALA A 452 -32.95 0.61 21.96
C ALA A 452 -31.85 0.39 20.90
N GLY A 453 -32.19 0.51 19.62
CA GLY A 453 -31.23 0.37 18.51
C GLY A 453 -30.25 1.54 18.35
N ALA A 454 -30.66 2.75 18.76
CA ALA A 454 -29.89 3.98 18.51
C ALA A 454 -28.62 4.15 19.39
N VAL A 455 -28.49 3.39 20.48
CA VAL A 455 -27.56 3.73 21.58
C VAL A 455 -26.19 3.03 21.50
N ASP A 456 -26.08 1.87 20.85
CA ASP A 456 -24.85 1.03 20.94
C ASP A 456 -23.81 1.31 19.83
N THR A 457 -24.19 1.94 18.72
CA THR A 457 -23.29 2.20 17.57
C THR A 457 -22.85 3.66 17.43
N SER A 458 -23.44 4.60 18.18
CA SER A 458 -23.01 6.01 18.22
C SER A 458 -22.40 6.32 19.59
N PHE A 459 -21.07 6.22 19.68
CA PHE A 459 -20.35 6.25 20.95
C PHE A 459 -20.35 7.65 21.60
N ASN A 460 -21.29 7.86 22.52
CA ASN A 460 -21.32 8.90 23.57
C ASN A 460 -20.95 10.34 23.18
N GLU A 461 -22.00 11.11 22.92
CA GLU A 461 -22.20 12.50 23.34
C GLU A 461 -21.07 13.16 24.17
N TRP A 462 -20.47 14.22 23.64
CA TRP A 462 -19.91 15.29 24.46
C TRP A 462 -20.84 16.52 24.42
N HIS A 463 -21.99 16.33 25.07
CA HIS A 463 -22.94 17.36 25.51
C HIS A 463 -23.85 18.04 24.47
N GLU A 464 -24.01 17.45 23.27
CA GLU A 464 -25.25 17.38 22.44
C GLU A 464 -24.99 16.77 21.04
N GLY A 465 -23.72 16.54 20.69
CA GLY A 465 -23.29 15.20 20.26
C GLY A 465 -23.52 14.73 18.81
N SER A 466 -24.28 15.42 17.96
CA SER A 466 -24.29 15.10 16.51
C SER A 466 -24.57 16.32 15.64
N SER A 467 -23.93 16.37 14.47
CA SER A 467 -23.88 17.51 13.53
C SER A 467 -23.18 18.76 14.06
N ILE A 468 -22.00 19.05 13.53
CA ILE A 468 -21.43 20.40 13.58
C ILE A 468 -22.12 21.22 12.48
N GLU A 469 -23.15 21.97 12.84
CA GLU A 469 -23.91 22.83 11.91
C GLU A 469 -23.32 24.25 11.82
N PRO A 470 -23.45 24.95 10.67
CA PRO A 470 -23.15 26.37 10.60
C PRO A 470 -24.09 27.16 11.53
N ALA A 471 -23.59 28.27 12.08
CA ALA A 471 -24.44 29.20 12.83
C ALA A 471 -25.62 29.71 11.97
N SER A 472 -26.67 30.24 12.61
CA SER A 472 -27.83 30.77 11.91
C SER A 472 -28.15 32.22 12.31
N SER A 473 -28.70 33.00 11.39
CA SER A 473 -29.25 34.33 11.70
C SER A 473 -30.58 34.25 12.46
N THR A 474 -31.27 33.11 12.39
CA THR A 474 -32.58 32.88 13.01
C THR A 474 -32.69 31.43 13.52
N PRO A 475 -31.91 31.03 14.54
CA PRO A 475 -32.02 29.69 15.10
C PRO A 475 -33.37 29.46 15.81
N PRO A 476 -33.86 28.21 15.90
CA PRO A 476 -35.06 27.87 16.67
C PRO A 476 -34.92 28.28 18.15
N PRO A 477 -35.87 29.04 18.73
CA PRO A 477 -35.77 29.49 20.11
C PRO A 477 -35.92 28.31 21.09
N GLY A 478 -35.02 28.22 22.07
CA GLY A 478 -35.06 27.23 23.16
C GLY A 478 -33.97 26.15 23.10
N HIS A 479 -33.21 26.06 22.01
CA HIS A 479 -32.24 24.99 21.75
C HIS A 479 -30.75 25.41 21.86
N GLY A 480 -30.46 26.56 22.46
CA GLY A 480 -29.07 26.97 22.75
C GLY A 480 -28.17 27.36 21.56
N TYR A 481 -28.59 27.12 20.32
CA TYR A 481 -27.83 27.40 19.10
C TYR A 481 -27.25 28.83 19.06
N GLU A 482 -25.94 28.93 18.75
CA GLU A 482 -25.25 30.21 18.59
C GLU A 482 -25.65 30.91 17.27
N THR A 483 -25.76 32.24 17.31
CA THR A 483 -26.05 33.06 16.12
C THR A 483 -24.78 33.53 15.44
N PHE A 484 -24.90 34.15 14.25
CA PHE A 484 -23.79 34.86 13.60
C PHE A 484 -23.15 35.99 14.44
N GLU A 485 -23.70 36.35 15.61
CA GLU A 485 -23.02 37.18 16.59
C GLU A 485 -22.43 36.31 17.71
N GLY A 486 -21.12 36.08 17.66
CA GLY A 486 -20.33 35.50 18.75
C GLY A 486 -20.02 34.01 18.61
N ALA A 487 -20.59 33.30 17.63
CA ALA A 487 -20.37 31.86 17.46
C ALA A 487 -18.88 31.52 17.35
N TYR A 488 -18.40 30.68 18.27
CA TYR A 488 -16.97 30.34 18.45
C TYR A 488 -16.01 31.57 18.53
N GLY A 489 -16.51 32.73 18.95
CA GLY A 489 -15.75 33.99 19.01
C GLY A 489 -15.61 34.74 17.68
N LYS A 490 -16.29 34.29 16.62
CA LYS A 490 -16.33 34.96 15.30
C LYS A 490 -17.69 35.64 15.07
N THR A 491 -17.79 36.44 14.00
CA THR A 491 -19.05 37.10 13.60
C THR A 491 -19.25 37.12 12.09
N GLY A 492 -20.52 37.19 11.66
CA GLY A 492 -20.91 37.27 10.23
C GLY A 492 -20.49 36.04 9.41
N GLU A 493 -20.08 36.26 8.16
CA GLU A 493 -19.60 35.21 7.23
C GLU A 493 -18.46 34.34 7.83
N ALA A 494 -17.62 34.93 8.69
CA ALA A 494 -16.56 34.18 9.38
C ALA A 494 -17.10 33.23 10.47
N ALA A 495 -18.33 33.46 10.97
CA ALA A 495 -19.04 32.54 11.86
C ALA A 495 -19.73 31.41 11.11
N GLU A 496 -20.17 31.62 9.86
CA GLU A 496 -20.78 30.59 8.99
C GLU A 496 -19.83 29.42 8.74
N THR A 497 -18.52 29.68 8.64
CA THR A 497 -17.47 28.68 8.35
C THR A 497 -16.60 28.30 9.54
N ALA A 498 -16.78 28.94 10.70
CA ALA A 498 -15.99 28.71 11.93
C ALA A 498 -15.94 27.24 12.39
N TYR A 499 -16.95 26.49 11.97
CA TYR A 499 -17.15 25.09 12.29
C TYR A 499 -16.18 24.16 11.55
N LEU A 500 -15.78 24.53 10.31
CA LEU A 500 -14.80 23.78 9.51
C LEU A 500 -13.40 23.84 10.15
N ASP A 501 -12.98 25.03 10.59
CA ASP A 501 -11.72 25.22 11.34
C ASP A 501 -11.67 24.34 12.61
N ARG A 502 -12.83 24.19 13.27
CA ARG A 502 -12.98 23.38 14.49
C ARG A 502 -12.85 21.89 14.20
N THR A 503 -13.47 21.42 13.11
CA THR A 503 -13.36 20.02 12.64
C THR A 503 -11.92 19.70 12.27
N ALA A 504 -11.27 20.55 11.46
CA ALA A 504 -9.87 20.38 11.08
C ALA A 504 -8.95 20.31 12.31
N TYR A 505 -9.11 21.22 13.27
CA TYR A 505 -8.33 21.23 14.52
C TYR A 505 -8.45 19.90 15.31
N TRP A 506 -9.63 19.30 15.38
CA TRP A 506 -9.82 18.06 16.14
C TRP A 506 -9.39 16.80 15.39
N ALA A 507 -9.57 16.75 14.06
CA ALA A 507 -9.02 15.68 13.23
C ALA A 507 -7.49 15.61 13.37
N ASP A 508 -6.81 16.76 13.26
CA ASP A 508 -5.35 16.87 13.39
C ASP A 508 -4.85 16.43 14.79
N ARG A 509 -5.63 16.70 15.84
CA ARG A 509 -5.37 16.23 17.21
C ARG A 509 -5.57 14.73 17.39
N PHE A 510 -6.55 14.14 16.72
CA PHE A 510 -6.82 12.71 16.76
C PHE A 510 -5.72 11.93 16.05
N GLU A 511 -5.33 12.37 14.85
CA GLU A 511 -4.16 11.89 14.10
C GLU A 511 -2.88 11.91 14.94
N GLN A 512 -2.60 13.04 15.60
CA GLN A 512 -1.45 13.16 16.50
C GLN A 512 -1.49 12.17 17.68
N GLN A 513 -2.67 11.79 18.19
CA GLN A 513 -2.79 10.78 19.24
C GLN A 513 -2.66 9.34 18.71
N LEU A 514 -3.10 9.05 17.48
CA LEU A 514 -2.87 7.75 16.85
C LEU A 514 -1.37 7.50 16.64
N ARG A 515 -0.64 8.50 16.13
CA ARG A 515 0.82 8.46 15.93
C ARG A 515 1.65 8.37 17.21
N GLN A 516 1.04 8.58 18.39
CA GLN A 516 1.68 8.41 19.70
C GLN A 516 1.34 7.07 20.37
N ARG A 517 0.52 6.23 19.72
CA ARG A 517 0.11 4.90 20.19
C ARG A 517 0.62 3.75 19.31
N ARG A 518 1.21 4.10 18.16
CA ARG A 518 2.12 3.26 17.39
C ARG A 518 3.55 3.56 17.87
#